data_AF-A0A930TME5-F1
#
_entry.id   AF-A0A930TME5-F1
#
_cell.length_a   1.000
_cell.length_b   1.000
_cell.length_c   1.000
_cell.angle_alpha   90.00
_cell.angle_beta   90.00
_cell.angle_gamma   90.00
#
_symmetry.space_group_name_H-M   'P 1'
#
loop_
_entity.id
_entity.type
_entity.pdbx_description
1 polymer ?
#
loop_
_entity_poly.entity_id
_entity_poly.type
_entity_poly.pdbx_seq_one_letter_code
_entity_poly.pdbx_strand_id
1 'polypeptide(L)'
;MKSNFNLNLAFLLVFFTTTGFTLLSGGCSVWLSANDSLSSHQTRVFETCNTTWNMGIGAIFGLLGSKATDLLHPAPETEDNPEEKP
;
A
#
# COMPACT_ATOMS: atom_id res chain seq x y z
N MET A 1 -3.41 -29.60 1.32
CA MET A 1 -2.52 -28.45 1.07
C MET A 1 -2.87 -27.38 2.11
N LYS A 2 -2.08 -27.25 3.17
CA LYS A 2 -2.41 -26.40 4.33
C LYS A 2 -1.57 -25.13 4.22
N SER A 3 -2.13 -24.08 3.61
CA SER A 3 -1.43 -22.80 3.50
C SER A 3 -1.37 -22.13 4.87
N ASN A 4 -0.17 -22.11 5.46
CA ASN A 4 0.18 -21.36 6.66
C ASN A 4 0.33 -19.86 6.33
N PHE A 5 -0.74 -19.22 5.84
CA PHE A 5 -0.79 -17.76 5.71
C PHE A 5 -1.43 -17.18 6.98
N ASN A 6 -0.68 -17.17 8.09
CA ASN A 6 -0.97 -16.31 9.24
C ASN A 6 -0.59 -14.85 8.93
N LEU A 7 -1.00 -14.34 7.76
CA LEU A 7 -0.95 -12.91 7.49
C LEU A 7 -2.20 -12.29 8.09
N ASN A 8 -2.01 -11.26 8.92
CA ASN A 8 -3.10 -10.47 9.49
C ASN A 8 -4.06 -10.03 8.36
N LEU A 9 -5.31 -10.48 8.44
CA LEU A 9 -6.31 -10.28 7.37
C LEU A 9 -6.51 -8.80 7.05
N ALA A 10 -6.35 -7.91 8.04
CA ALA A 10 -6.41 -6.46 7.84
C ALA A 10 -5.22 -5.94 7.02
N PHE A 11 -4.00 -6.45 7.26
CA PHE A 11 -2.83 -6.09 6.45
C PHE A 11 -3.02 -6.50 4.99
N LEU A 12 -3.47 -7.74 4.75
CA LEU A 12 -3.75 -8.25 3.41
C LEU A 12 -4.80 -7.42 2.69
N LEU A 13 -5.88 -7.05 3.38
CA LEU A 13 -6.95 -6.22 2.85
C LEU A 13 -6.43 -4.83 2.45
N VAL A 14 -5.71 -4.15 3.35
CA VAL A 14 -5.12 -2.82 3.08
C VAL A 14 -4.11 -2.90 1.93
N PHE A 15 -3.27 -3.93 1.93
CA PHE A 15 -2.25 -4.14 0.92
C PHE A 15 -2.86 -4.35 -0.48
N PHE A 16 -3.81 -5.27 -0.61
CA PHE A 16 -4.48 -5.54 -1.89
C PHE A 16 -5.31 -4.36 -2.36
N THR A 17 -6.01 -3.68 -1.45
CA THR A 17 -6.82 -2.50 -1.78
C THR A 17 -5.92 -1.37 -2.29
N THR A 18 -4.85 -1.06 -1.58
CA THR A 18 -3.87 -0.04 -1.98
C THR A 18 -3.22 -0.40 -3.32
N THR A 19 -2.82 -1.66 -3.50
CA THR A 19 -2.24 -2.15 -4.76
C THR A 19 -3.22 -2.05 -5.90
N GLY A 20 -4.49 -2.45 -5.71
CA GLY A 20 -5.54 -2.37 -6.70
C GLY A 20 -5.83 -0.93 -7.14
N PHE A 21 -6.02 -0.02 -6.19
CA PHE A 21 -6.22 1.40 -6.50
C PHE A 21 -5.02 2.04 -7.20
N THR A 22 -3.80 1.68 -6.78
CA THR A 22 -2.56 2.15 -7.41
C THR A 22 -2.49 1.69 -8.86
N LEU A 23 -2.65 0.39 -9.12
CA LEU A 23 -2.64 -0.19 -10.47
C LEU A 23 -3.75 0.37 -11.36
N LEU A 24 -4.96 0.54 -10.83
CA LEU A 24 -6.07 1.12 -11.57
C LEU A 24 -5.79 2.57 -11.95
N SER A 25 -5.21 3.34 -11.04
CA SER A 25 -4.85 4.75 -11.24
C SER A 25 -3.71 4.92 -12.27
N GLY A 26 -2.66 4.10 -12.16
CA GLY A 26 -1.59 4.05 -13.16
C GLY A 26 -2.10 3.61 -14.53
N GLY A 27 -2.96 2.58 -14.57
CA GLY A 27 -3.60 2.10 -15.79
C GLY A 27 -4.48 3.15 -16.47
N CYS A 28 -5.29 3.88 -15.71
CA CYS A 28 -6.06 5.03 -16.20
C CYS A 28 -5.15 6.11 -16.79
N SER A 29 -4.01 6.38 -16.16
CA SER A 29 -3.03 7.35 -16.67
C SER A 29 -2.44 6.91 -17.99
N VAL A 30 -1.99 5.66 -18.09
CA VAL A 30 -1.44 5.08 -19.33
C VAL A 30 -2.49 5.09 -20.44
N TRP A 31 -3.74 4.73 -20.12
CA TRP A 31 -4.83 4.75 -21.09
C TRP A 31 -5.17 6.16 -21.58
N LEU A 32 -5.21 7.15 -20.68
CA LEU A 32 -5.39 8.55 -21.08
C LEU A 32 -4.22 9.04 -21.94
N SER A 33 -2.97 8.66 -21.61
CA SER A 33 -1.78 9.09 -22.35
C SER A 33 -1.74 8.59 -23.81
N ALA A 34 -2.54 7.58 -24.15
CA ALA A 34 -2.68 7.08 -25.51
C ALA A 34 -3.59 7.96 -26.40
N ASN A 35 -4.24 9.00 -25.85
CA ASN A 35 -5.08 9.93 -26.61
C ASN A 35 -4.27 11.17 -27.04
N ASP A 36 -4.31 11.51 -28.33
CA ASP A 36 -3.52 12.58 -28.98
C ASP A 36 -3.79 14.00 -28.45
N SER A 37 -4.98 14.26 -27.89
CA SER A 37 -5.28 15.53 -27.22
C SER A 37 -6.23 15.33 -26.04
N LEU A 38 -5.73 15.53 -24.83
CA LEU A 38 -6.55 15.47 -23.62
C LEU A 38 -7.27 16.81 -23.41
N SER A 39 -8.58 16.75 -23.16
CA SER A 39 -9.32 17.92 -22.69
C SER A 39 -8.76 18.35 -21.32
N SER A 40 -8.88 19.64 -20.97
CA SER A 40 -8.39 20.18 -19.69
C SER A 40 -8.93 19.46 -18.45
N HIS A 41 -10.14 18.86 -18.54
CA HIS A 41 -10.68 18.01 -17.47
C HIS A 41 -9.97 16.66 -17.39
N GLN A 42 -9.61 16.07 -18.53
CA GLN A 42 -8.87 14.81 -18.58
C GLN A 42 -7.43 14.99 -18.12
N THR A 43 -6.78 16.12 -18.42
CA THR A 43 -5.45 16.45 -17.91
C THR A 43 -5.41 16.48 -16.39
N ARG A 44 -6.42 17.07 -15.74
CA ARG A 44 -6.51 17.07 -14.26
C ARG A 44 -6.66 15.66 -13.69
N VAL A 45 -7.48 14.82 -14.33
CA VAL A 45 -7.65 13.42 -13.91
C VAL A 45 -6.35 12.64 -14.11
N PHE A 46 -5.65 12.87 -15.22
CA PHE A 46 -4.34 12.28 -15.49
C PHE A 46 -3.31 12.67 -14.42
N GLU A 47 -3.17 13.95 -14.08
CA GLU A 47 -2.26 14.42 -13.03
C GLU A 47 -2.57 13.83 -11.66
N THR A 48 -3.87 13.76 -11.32
CA THR A 48 -4.31 13.16 -10.06
C THR A 48 -3.95 11.68 -10.03
N CYS A 49 -4.22 10.96 -11.11
CA CYS A 49 -3.91 9.54 -11.19
C CYS A 49 -2.41 9.25 -11.18
N ASN A 50 -1.62 10.09 -11.82
CA ASN A 50 -0.16 9.97 -11.82
C ASN A 50 0.42 10.27 -10.43
N THR A 51 -0.14 11.24 -9.71
CA THR A 51 0.22 11.52 -8.31
C THR A 51 -0.13 10.33 -7.40
N THR A 52 -1.33 9.78 -7.53
CA THR A 52 -1.77 8.59 -6.78
C THR A 52 -0.91 7.37 -7.12
N TRP A 53 -0.50 7.19 -8.37
CA TRP A 53 0.44 6.13 -8.77
C TRP A 53 1.77 6.25 -8.02
N ASN A 54 2.40 7.42 -8.07
CA ASN A 54 3.70 7.65 -7.42
C ASN A 54 3.61 7.47 -5.90
N MET A 55 2.56 8.00 -5.28
CA MET A 55 2.32 7.84 -3.84
C MET A 55 2.02 6.38 -3.46
N GLY A 56 1.19 5.71 -4.26
CA GLY A 56 0.77 4.33 -4.03
C GLY A 56 1.92 3.33 -4.12
N ILE A 57 2.82 3.49 -5.09
CA ILE A 57 4.04 2.68 -5.18
C ILE A 57 4.89 2.81 -3.91
N GLY A 58 5.09 4.04 -3.41
CA GLY A 58 5.81 4.29 -2.16
C GLY A 58 5.14 3.62 -0.96
N ALA A 59 3.80 3.69 -0.86
CA ALA A 59 3.04 3.05 0.20
C ALA A 59 3.14 1.51 0.16
N ILE A 60 3.07 0.90 -1.03
CA ILE A 60 3.21 -0.55 -1.23
C ILE A 60 4.60 -1.01 -0.77
N PHE A 61 5.67 -0.34 -1.22
CA PHE A 61 7.03 -0.67 -0.80
C PHE A 61 7.26 -0.42 0.69
N GLY A 62 6.69 0.64 1.27
CA GLY A 62 6.74 0.91 2.71
C GLY A 62 6.05 -0.18 3.54
N LEU A 63 4.88 -0.66 3.11
CA LEU A 63 4.16 -1.76 3.75
C LEU A 63 4.94 -3.09 3.67
N LEU A 64 5.56 -3.39 2.52
CA LEU A 64 6.44 -4.56 2.38
C LEU A 64 7.69 -4.45 3.26
N GLY A 65 8.32 -3.27 3.29
CA GLY A 65 9.52 -3.02 4.09
C GLY A 65 9.28 -3.12 5.59
N SER A 66 8.12 -2.64 6.06
CA SER A 66 7.69 -2.78 7.45
C SER A 66 7.52 -4.25 7.84
N LYS A 67 6.89 -5.07 6.99
CA LYS A 67 6.75 -6.52 7.24
C LYS A 67 8.07 -7.29 7.14
N ALA A 68 8.94 -6.93 6.20
CA ALA A 68 10.26 -7.57 6.10
C ALA A 68 11.12 -7.26 7.34
N THR A 69 11.07 -6.02 7.84
CA THR A 69 11.73 -5.62 9.09
C THR A 69 11.14 -6.34 10.29
N ASP A 70 9.81 -6.45 10.39
CA ASP A 70 9.08 -7.19 11.45
C ASP A 70 9.46 -8.68 11.50
N LEU A 71 9.74 -9.29 10.34
CA LEU A 71 10.19 -10.69 10.27
C LEU A 71 11.67 -10.87 10.57
N LEU A 72 12.52 -9.88 10.27
CA LEU A 72 13.98 -9.95 10.50
C LEU A 72 14.36 -9.49 11.92
N HIS A 73 13.53 -8.64 12.50
CA HIS A 73 13.63 -8.14 13.86
C HIS A 73 12.28 -8.44 14.53
N PRO A 74 12.06 -9.64 15.08
CA PRO A 74 10.92 -9.84 15.95
C PRO A 74 11.02 -8.76 17.02
N ALA A 75 10.01 -7.90 17.11
CA ALA A 75 9.94 -6.87 18.14
C ALA A 75 10.23 -7.55 19.49
N PRO A 76 11.15 -7.03 20.32
CA PRO A 76 11.23 -7.50 21.70
C PRO A 76 9.83 -7.31 22.27
N GLU A 77 9.21 -8.44 22.62
CA GLU A 77 7.95 -8.48 23.33
C GLU A 77 7.98 -7.47 24.47
N THR A 78 7.02 -6.55 24.47
CA THR A 78 6.76 -5.67 25.60
C THR A 78 6.63 -6.54 26.84
N GLU A 79 7.63 -6.53 27.71
CA GLU A 79 7.46 -7.00 29.08
C GLU A 79 6.40 -6.09 29.72
N ASP A 80 5.21 -6.64 29.85
CA ASP A 80 4.18 -6.20 30.77
C ASP A 80 4.81 -6.21 32.17
N ASN A 81 5.17 -5.04 32.70
CA ASN A 81 5.60 -4.88 34.08
C ASN A 81 4.36 -4.63 34.95
N PRO A 82 3.86 -5.61 35.73
CA PRO A 82 2.84 -5.36 36.73
C PRO A 82 3.50 -4.76 37.97
N GLU A 83 3.86 -3.48 37.93
CA GLU A 83 4.30 -2.74 39.12
C GLU A 83 3.08 -2.32 39.96
N GLU A 84 2.67 -3.26 40.80
CA GLU A 84 2.50 -3.12 42.24
C GLU A 84 2.05 -1.74 42.77
N LYS A 85 0.76 -1.69 43.11
CA LYS A 85 0.10 -0.65 43.90
C LYS A 85 0.57 -0.71 45.37
N PRO A 86 0.99 0.42 45.99
CA PRO A 86 0.82 0.62 47.42
C PRO A 86 -0.61 1.10 47.78
#